data_AF-A0A376MV76-F1
#
_entry.id   AF-A0A376MV76-F1
#
_cell.length_a   1.000
_cell.length_b   1.000
_cell.length_c   1.000
_cell.angle_alpha   90.00
_cell.angle_beta   90.00
_cell.angle_gamma   90.00
#
_symmetry.space_group_name_H-M   'P 1'
#
loop_
_entity.id
_entity.type
_entity.pdbx_description
1 polymer ?
#
loop_
_entity_poly.entity_id
_entity_poly.type
_entity_poly.pdbx_seq_one_letter_code
_entity_poly.pdbx_strand_id
1 'polypeptide(L)'
;MLTRPSFPVEGEKTGPLPRHKTEQRRTTMPALKPMGVSGVPPKHVRAWTQQEDALLVGLYPSHTVPELTKHFQRTGPAIRSRIRLLLSQGVIHTKQPPLNTKELNTLIRNRHTKTIRELANELGRSTSTVGLNLRKRGYRFRKYGELHHRARYSDHLVEW
;
A
#
# COMPACT_ATOMS: atom_id res chain seq x y z
N MET A 1 48.77 -20.76 87.26
CA MET A 1 50.14 -20.22 87.09
C MET A 1 50.63 -20.79 85.76
N LEU A 2 50.94 -20.02 84.71
CA LEU A 2 51.90 -18.92 84.64
C LEU A 2 51.48 -17.84 83.63
N THR A 3 52.03 -16.65 83.85
CA THR A 3 51.73 -15.36 83.22
C THR A 3 52.63 -15.10 81.98
N ARG A 4 52.03 -14.43 80.98
CA ARG A 4 52.52 -13.63 79.80
C ARG A 4 53.97 -13.10 79.79
N PRO A 5 54.61 -12.76 78.63
CA PRO A 5 54.20 -11.67 77.68
C PRO A 5 54.46 -11.91 76.15
N SER A 6 53.72 -11.32 75.19
CA SER A 6 53.88 -9.98 74.52
C SER A 6 55.32 -9.69 74.04
N PHE A 7 55.67 -9.28 72.81
CA PHE A 7 54.99 -8.58 71.70
C PHE A 7 55.88 -8.66 70.40
N PRO A 8 55.57 -8.00 69.26
CA PRO A 8 55.73 -8.52 67.90
C PRO A 8 56.96 -7.96 67.14
N VAL A 9 57.26 -8.51 65.96
CA VAL A 9 58.07 -7.83 64.94
C VAL A 9 57.45 -8.05 63.57
N GLU A 10 57.07 -6.93 62.96
CA GLU A 10 56.56 -6.83 61.60
C GLU A 10 57.62 -7.21 60.56
N GLY A 11 57.21 -7.98 59.56
CA GLY A 11 57.97 -8.30 58.36
C GLY A 11 57.09 -8.09 57.14
N GLU A 12 57.22 -6.91 56.55
CA GLU A 12 56.52 -6.42 55.38
C GLU A 12 56.97 -7.10 54.07
N LYS A 13 56.08 -7.15 53.06
CA LYS A 13 56.32 -7.26 51.59
C LYS A 13 56.55 -8.67 51.04
N THR A 14 55.90 -9.15 49.97
CA THR A 14 55.23 -8.54 48.81
C THR A 14 54.28 -9.57 48.18
N GLY A 15 52.99 -9.26 48.04
CA GLY A 15 52.06 -10.01 47.19
C GLY A 15 51.87 -9.29 45.85
N PRO A 16 51.65 -10.00 44.73
CA PRO A 16 51.54 -9.37 43.41
C PRO A 16 50.26 -8.54 43.27
N LEU A 17 50.37 -7.43 42.54
CA LEU A 17 49.34 -6.45 42.23
C LEU A 17 48.00 -7.07 41.76
N PRO A 18 46.85 -6.48 42.12
CA PRO A 18 45.55 -6.98 41.70
C PRO A 18 45.31 -6.70 40.20
N ARG A 19 44.95 -7.75 39.45
CA ARG A 19 44.46 -7.62 38.08
C ARG A 19 43.20 -6.75 38.07
N HIS A 20 43.22 -5.67 37.29
CA HIS A 20 42.06 -4.84 37.02
C HIS A 20 40.90 -5.70 36.50
N LYS A 21 39.79 -5.75 37.25
CA LYS A 21 38.53 -6.32 36.76
C LYS A 21 38.01 -5.40 35.66
N THR A 22 37.98 -5.88 34.42
CA THR A 22 37.30 -5.21 33.32
C THR A 22 35.80 -5.30 33.59
N GLU A 23 35.24 -4.22 34.13
CA GLU A 23 33.81 -4.07 34.35
C GLU A 23 33.12 -3.99 32.97
N GLN A 24 32.49 -5.10 32.57
CA GLN A 24 31.62 -5.12 31.41
C GLN A 24 30.45 -4.19 31.69
N ARG A 25 30.54 -2.95 31.21
CA ARG A 25 29.40 -2.03 31.16
C ARG A 25 28.34 -2.67 30.27
N ARG A 26 27.35 -3.32 30.89
CA ARG A 26 26.13 -3.77 30.21
C ARG A 26 25.42 -2.52 29.71
N THR A 27 25.50 -2.28 28.40
CA THR A 27 24.65 -1.30 27.72
C THR A 27 23.20 -1.79 27.82
N THR A 28 22.46 -1.27 28.79
CA THR A 28 21.02 -1.47 28.87
C THR A 28 20.38 -0.74 27.71
N MET A 29 19.97 -1.46 26.66
CA MET A 29 19.12 -0.91 25.61
C MET A 29 17.80 -0.48 26.26
N PRO A 30 17.36 0.78 26.11
CA PRO A 30 16.08 1.21 26.66
C PRO A 30 14.94 0.41 26.03
N ALA A 31 14.16 -0.27 26.87
CA ALA A 31 12.99 -1.04 26.45
C ALA A 31 11.93 -0.10 25.87
N LEU A 32 11.59 -0.28 24.59
CA LEU A 32 10.50 0.45 23.95
C LEU A 32 9.17 0.03 24.56
N LYS A 33 8.33 1.01 24.91
CA LYS A 33 6.95 0.73 25.38
C LYS A 33 6.20 -0.04 24.28
N PRO A 34 5.41 -1.07 24.62
CA PRO A 34 4.61 -1.78 23.64
C PRO A 34 3.63 -0.80 22.99
N MET A 35 3.64 -0.73 21.66
CA MET A 35 2.67 0.07 20.93
C MET A 35 1.33 -0.66 20.87
N GLY A 36 0.32 -0.14 21.57
CA GLY A 36 -1.06 -0.63 21.52
C GLY A 36 -1.45 -1.60 22.62
N VAL A 37 -2.75 -1.92 22.68
CA VAL A 37 -3.32 -2.89 23.62
C VAL A 37 -3.03 -4.30 23.09
N SER A 38 -2.41 -5.15 23.91
CA SER A 38 -2.15 -6.55 23.57
C SER A 38 -3.46 -7.26 23.21
N GLY A 39 -3.52 -7.87 22.02
CA GLY A 39 -4.61 -8.75 21.60
C GLY A 39 -5.75 -8.10 20.80
N VAL A 40 -5.81 -6.76 20.66
CA VAL A 40 -6.83 -6.11 19.83
C VAL A 40 -6.18 -5.41 18.64
N PRO A 41 -6.36 -5.91 17.40
CA PRO A 41 -5.82 -5.24 16.23
C PRO A 41 -6.48 -3.86 16.09
N PRO A 42 -5.73 -2.82 15.72
CA PRO A 42 -6.31 -1.50 15.48
C PRO A 42 -7.45 -1.60 14.46
N LYS A 43 -8.49 -0.75 14.61
CA LYS A 43 -9.70 -0.80 13.77
C LYS A 43 -9.41 -0.77 12.25
N HIS A 44 -8.30 -0.15 11.84
CA HIS A 44 -7.85 -0.08 10.45
C HIS A 44 -7.10 -1.33 9.95
N VAL A 45 -6.70 -2.25 10.85
CA VAL A 45 -5.96 -3.50 10.58
C VAL A 45 -6.84 -4.74 10.79
N ARG A 46 -8.15 -4.57 11.02
CA ARG A 46 -9.08 -5.70 11.23
C ARG A 46 -9.03 -6.66 10.03
N ALA A 47 -8.65 -7.92 10.28
CA ALA A 47 -8.60 -8.97 9.26
C ALA A 47 -9.99 -9.23 8.65
N TRP A 48 -10.03 -9.68 7.39
CA TRP A 48 -11.26 -10.09 6.72
C TRP A 48 -11.61 -11.54 7.09
N THR A 49 -12.86 -11.81 7.43
CA THR A 49 -13.33 -13.17 7.68
C THR A 49 -13.86 -13.81 6.39
N GLN A 50 -13.88 -15.14 6.34
CA GLN A 50 -14.41 -15.88 5.20
C GLN A 50 -15.91 -15.62 4.98
N GLN A 51 -16.65 -15.36 6.06
CA GLN A 51 -18.06 -14.95 5.99
C GLN A 51 -18.21 -13.55 5.37
N GLU A 52 -17.34 -12.60 5.73
CA GLU A 52 -17.33 -11.27 5.12
C GLU A 52 -17.02 -11.36 3.62
N ASP A 53 -16.09 -12.23 3.20
CA ASP A 53 -15.79 -12.43 1.78
C ASP A 53 -16.97 -13.04 1.02
N ALA A 54 -17.61 -14.08 1.57
CA ALA A 54 -18.77 -14.71 0.94
C ALA A 54 -19.92 -13.70 0.73
N LEU A 55 -20.17 -12.86 1.73
CA LEU A 55 -21.16 -11.79 1.64
C LEU A 55 -20.73 -10.72 0.62
N LEU A 56 -19.44 -10.38 0.56
CA LEU A 56 -18.92 -9.41 -0.40
C LEU A 56 -19.05 -9.92 -1.84
N VAL A 57 -18.77 -11.21 -2.08
CA VAL A 57 -18.94 -11.87 -3.39
C VAL A 57 -20.40 -11.79 -3.85
N GLY A 58 -21.35 -12.08 -2.97
CA GLY A 58 -22.78 -12.03 -3.29
C GLY A 58 -23.32 -10.61 -3.55
N LEU A 59 -22.86 -9.62 -2.78
CA LEU A 59 -23.34 -8.23 -2.91
C LEU A 59 -22.62 -7.43 -4.00
N TYR A 60 -21.40 -7.82 -4.37
CA TYR A 60 -20.57 -7.04 -5.30
C TYR A 60 -21.21 -6.73 -6.65
N PRO A 61 -21.94 -7.66 -7.32
CA PRO A 61 -22.55 -7.37 -8.63
C PRO A 61 -23.52 -6.18 -8.57
N SER A 62 -24.40 -6.15 -7.57
CA SER A 62 -25.48 -5.18 -7.44
C SER A 62 -25.10 -3.90 -6.70
N HIS A 63 -24.22 -3.97 -5.69
CA HIS A 63 -24.00 -2.85 -4.78
C HIS A 63 -22.81 -1.96 -5.16
N THR A 64 -22.91 -0.68 -4.84
CA THR A 64 -21.82 0.29 -4.98
C THR A 64 -20.90 0.26 -3.75
N VAL A 65 -19.65 0.75 -3.88
CA VAL A 65 -18.71 0.81 -2.74
C VAL A 65 -19.28 1.58 -1.54
N PRO A 66 -19.97 2.74 -1.71
CA PRO A 66 -20.64 3.43 -0.61
C PRO A 66 -21.70 2.59 0.11
N GLU A 67 -22.51 1.81 -0.62
CA GLU A 67 -23.49 0.90 0.00
C GLU A 67 -22.78 -0.21 0.78
N LEU A 68 -21.74 -0.81 0.19
CA LEU A 68 -20.94 -1.83 0.86
C LEU A 68 -20.29 -1.29 2.15
N THR A 69 -19.85 -0.02 2.17
CA THR A 69 -19.31 0.57 3.42
C THR A 69 -20.33 0.61 4.54
N LYS A 70 -21.62 0.79 4.24
CA LYS A 70 -22.71 0.76 5.23
C LYS A 70 -22.94 -0.66 5.74
N HIS A 71 -22.95 -1.66 4.85
CA HIS A 71 -23.13 -3.07 5.23
C HIS A 71 -22.00 -3.63 6.09
N PHE A 72 -20.75 -3.35 5.74
CA PHE A 72 -19.58 -3.93 6.41
C PHE A 72 -19.05 -3.10 7.59
N GLN A 73 -19.55 -1.86 7.76
CA GLN A 73 -19.04 -0.89 8.74
C GLN A 73 -17.51 -0.68 8.62
N ARG A 74 -16.98 -0.82 7.40
CA ARG A 74 -15.56 -0.67 7.05
C ARG A 74 -15.38 0.55 6.15
N THR A 75 -14.16 1.04 6.06
CA THR A 75 -13.83 2.18 5.19
C THR A 75 -13.86 1.80 3.72
N GLY A 76 -14.23 2.75 2.84
CA GLY A 76 -14.25 2.53 1.39
C GLY A 76 -12.91 2.03 0.81
N PRO A 77 -11.75 2.56 1.24
CA PRO A 77 -10.44 2.04 0.82
C PRO A 77 -10.19 0.58 1.20
N ALA A 78 -10.64 0.13 2.39
CA ALA A 78 -10.49 -1.27 2.80
C ALA A 78 -11.31 -2.20 1.89
N ILE A 79 -12.55 -1.83 1.57
CA ILE A 79 -13.43 -2.58 0.67
C ILE A 79 -12.84 -2.62 -0.75
N ARG A 80 -12.41 -1.49 -1.30
CA ARG A 80 -11.76 -1.46 -2.64
C ARG A 80 -10.51 -2.32 -2.70
N SER A 81 -9.74 -2.38 -1.63
CA SER A 81 -8.52 -3.19 -1.57
C SER A 81 -8.86 -4.68 -1.51
N ARG A 82 -9.90 -5.06 -0.75
CA ARG A 82 -10.37 -6.46 -0.74
C ARG A 82 -10.96 -6.88 -2.08
N ILE A 83 -11.78 -6.05 -2.71
CA ILE A 83 -12.32 -6.29 -4.06
C ILE A 83 -11.18 -6.52 -5.06
N ARG A 84 -10.12 -5.70 -5.03
CA ARG A 84 -8.96 -5.88 -5.90
C ARG A 84 -8.27 -7.23 -5.68
N LEU A 85 -8.14 -7.67 -4.43
CA LEU A 85 -7.58 -8.98 -4.11
C LEU A 85 -8.46 -10.11 -4.67
N LEU A 86 -9.76 -10.07 -4.42
CA LEU A 86 -10.70 -11.09 -4.91
C LEU A 86 -10.76 -11.15 -6.44
N LEU A 87 -10.65 -9.99 -7.11
CA LEU A 87 -10.52 -9.92 -8.58
C LEU A 87 -9.22 -10.60 -9.05
N SER A 88 -8.09 -10.35 -8.38
CA SER A 88 -6.80 -10.97 -8.75
C SER A 88 -6.77 -12.48 -8.51
N GLN A 89 -7.56 -12.96 -7.55
CA GLN A 89 -7.73 -14.39 -7.27
C GLN A 89 -8.76 -15.07 -8.18
N GLY A 90 -9.47 -14.31 -9.02
CA GLY A 90 -10.52 -14.85 -9.90
C GLY A 90 -11.82 -15.24 -9.19
N VAL A 91 -11.98 -14.89 -7.91
CA VAL A 91 -13.19 -15.22 -7.13
C VAL A 91 -14.40 -14.38 -7.57
N ILE A 92 -14.14 -13.15 -8.00
CA ILE A 92 -15.14 -12.24 -8.57
C ILE A 92 -14.68 -11.73 -9.92
N HIS A 93 -15.63 -11.33 -10.77
CA HIS A 93 -15.36 -10.75 -12.08
C HIS A 93 -15.61 -9.25 -12.10
N THR A 94 -14.94 -8.53 -13.00
CA THR A 94 -15.15 -7.09 -13.16
C THR A 94 -16.58 -6.78 -13.61
N LYS A 95 -17.22 -5.76 -13.00
CA LYS A 95 -18.59 -5.34 -13.36
C LYS A 95 -18.77 -4.95 -14.83
N GLN A 96 -17.70 -4.50 -15.46
CA GLN A 96 -17.73 -4.02 -16.84
C GLN A 96 -16.66 -4.78 -17.62
N PRO A 97 -17.00 -5.39 -18.76
CA PRO A 97 -16.03 -6.08 -19.58
C PRO A 97 -14.99 -5.09 -20.13
N PRO A 98 -13.77 -5.56 -20.40
CA PRO A 98 -12.75 -4.76 -21.07
C PRO A 98 -13.24 -4.28 -22.44
N LEU A 99 -12.68 -3.16 -22.90
CA LEU A 99 -13.00 -2.62 -24.23
C LEU A 99 -12.54 -3.60 -25.31
N ASN A 100 -13.39 -3.79 -26.31
CA ASN A 100 -13.08 -4.59 -27.48
C ASN A 100 -11.99 -3.88 -28.32
N THR A 101 -11.19 -4.65 -29.05
CA THR A 101 -10.18 -4.15 -30.00
C THR A 101 -10.80 -3.19 -31.03
N LYS A 102 -12.01 -3.49 -31.53
CA LYS A 102 -12.72 -2.60 -32.46
C LYS A 102 -13.05 -1.24 -31.84
N GLU A 103 -13.64 -1.25 -30.64
CA GLU A 103 -13.95 -0.03 -29.87
C GLU A 103 -12.69 0.76 -29.54
N LEU A 104 -11.59 0.06 -29.24
CA LEU A 104 -10.32 0.72 -28.99
C LEU A 104 -9.79 1.42 -30.25
N ASN A 105 -9.88 0.78 -31.41
CA ASN A 105 -9.44 1.36 -32.67
C ASN A 105 -10.28 2.59 -33.04
N THR A 106 -11.61 2.57 -32.79
CA THR A 106 -12.44 3.75 -33.01
C THR A 106 -12.06 4.90 -32.08
N LEU A 107 -11.77 4.62 -30.81
CA LEU A 107 -11.27 5.61 -29.86
C LEU A 107 -9.95 6.23 -30.31
N ILE A 108 -9.00 5.41 -30.78
CA ILE A 108 -7.68 5.90 -31.22
C ILE A 108 -7.84 6.79 -32.46
N ARG A 109 -8.65 6.37 -33.44
CA ARG A 109 -8.87 7.13 -34.69
C ARG A 109 -9.58 8.46 -34.43
N ASN A 110 -10.64 8.44 -33.65
CA ASN A 110 -11.52 9.60 -33.46
C ASN A 110 -11.08 10.52 -32.31
N ARG A 111 -9.93 10.25 -31.66
CA ARG A 111 -9.45 10.99 -30.48
C ARG A 111 -9.28 12.49 -30.70
N HIS A 112 -9.01 12.90 -31.94
CA HIS A 112 -8.76 14.30 -32.31
C HIS A 112 -10.01 14.99 -32.86
N THR A 113 -10.99 14.22 -33.31
CA THR A 113 -12.20 14.71 -33.97
C THR A 113 -13.33 14.88 -32.96
N LYS A 114 -13.40 14.00 -31.96
CA LYS A 114 -14.50 13.93 -31.00
C LYS A 114 -14.00 14.09 -29.57
N THR A 115 -14.83 14.68 -28.74
CA THR A 115 -14.58 14.80 -27.31
C THR A 115 -14.72 13.45 -26.60
N ILE A 116 -14.14 13.34 -25.41
CA ILE A 116 -14.27 12.15 -24.55
C ILE A 116 -15.74 11.83 -24.27
N ARG A 117 -16.58 12.86 -24.11
CA ARG A 117 -18.01 12.72 -23.80
C ARG A 117 -18.77 12.10 -24.96
N GLU A 118 -18.55 12.58 -26.17
CA GLU A 118 -19.18 12.04 -27.38
C GLU A 118 -18.77 10.58 -27.61
N LEU A 119 -17.48 10.28 -27.51
CA LEU A 119 -16.99 8.91 -27.67
C LEU A 119 -17.48 7.96 -26.58
N ALA A 120 -17.60 8.45 -25.34
CA ALA A 120 -18.17 7.69 -24.25
C ALA A 120 -19.65 7.36 -24.49
N ASN A 121 -20.42 8.35 -24.99
CA ASN A 121 -21.82 8.15 -25.33
C ASN A 121 -21.99 7.17 -26.51
N GLU A 122 -21.17 7.29 -27.56
CA GLU A 122 -21.18 6.37 -28.72
C GLU A 122 -20.90 4.92 -28.32
N LEU A 123 -20.05 4.70 -27.32
CA LEU A 123 -19.73 3.36 -26.81
C LEU A 123 -20.65 2.90 -25.68
N GLY A 124 -21.57 3.74 -25.20
CA GLY A 124 -22.38 3.47 -24.01
C GLY A 124 -21.54 3.25 -22.74
N ARG A 125 -20.37 3.90 -22.64
CA ARG A 125 -19.43 3.74 -21.51
C ARG A 125 -19.25 5.05 -20.75
N SER A 126 -18.65 4.93 -19.55
CA SER A 126 -18.22 6.10 -18.80
C SER A 126 -17.02 6.79 -19.46
N THR A 127 -17.01 8.12 -19.42
CA THR A 127 -15.87 8.97 -19.82
C THR A 127 -14.57 8.60 -19.11
N SER A 128 -14.66 8.18 -17.84
CA SER A 128 -13.51 7.73 -17.05
C SER A 128 -12.91 6.44 -17.63
N THR A 129 -13.75 5.50 -18.05
CA THR A 129 -13.32 4.23 -18.64
C THR A 129 -12.59 4.46 -19.96
N VAL A 130 -13.14 5.32 -20.82
CA VAL A 130 -12.54 5.70 -22.11
C VAL A 130 -11.19 6.39 -21.89
N GLY A 131 -11.15 7.40 -21.02
CA GLY A 131 -9.93 8.15 -20.70
C GLY A 131 -8.83 7.30 -20.08
N LEU A 132 -9.16 6.43 -19.12
CA LEU A 132 -8.19 5.52 -18.49
C LEU A 132 -7.63 4.51 -19.49
N ASN A 133 -8.47 3.95 -20.37
CA ASN A 133 -8.02 2.97 -21.37
C ASN A 133 -7.04 3.55 -22.37
N LEU A 134 -7.30 4.78 -22.85
CA LEU A 134 -6.39 5.48 -23.76
C LEU A 134 -5.10 5.91 -23.05
N ARG A 135 -5.21 6.45 -21.82
CA ARG A 135 -4.04 6.85 -21.03
C ARG A 135 -3.10 5.68 -20.72
N LYS A 136 -3.65 4.50 -20.41
CA LYS A 136 -2.86 3.27 -20.20
C LYS A 136 -2.03 2.88 -21.42
N ARG A 137 -2.46 3.28 -22.62
CA ARG A 137 -1.81 3.02 -23.91
C ARG A 137 -1.01 4.22 -24.43
N GLY A 138 -0.84 5.26 -23.60
CA GLY A 138 -0.06 6.45 -23.94
C GLY A 138 -0.84 7.56 -24.67
N TYR A 139 -2.11 7.35 -25.01
CA TYR A 139 -2.91 8.36 -25.70
C TYR A 139 -3.55 9.34 -24.72
N ARG A 140 -3.67 10.61 -25.16
CA ARG A 140 -4.35 11.68 -24.41
C ARG A 140 -5.31 12.41 -25.33
N PHE A 141 -6.47 12.78 -24.79
CA PHE A 141 -7.44 13.65 -25.46
C PHE A 141 -7.06 15.11 -25.40
N ARG A 142 -6.39 15.51 -24.32
CA ARG A 142 -5.88 16.87 -24.19
C ARG A 142 -4.58 16.95 -24.98
N LYS A 143 -4.69 17.45 -26.20
CA LYS A 143 -3.54 17.87 -27.01
C LYS A 143 -3.08 19.19 -26.42
N TYR A 144 -1.95 19.16 -25.74
CA TYR A 144 -1.22 20.39 -25.41
C TYR A 144 -0.38 20.84 -26.61
N GLY A 145 -0.45 20.10 -27.70
CA GLY A 145 0.41 20.23 -28.86
C GLY A 145 1.85 20.56 -28.56
N GLU A 146 2.37 21.52 -29.31
CA GLU A 146 3.71 22.06 -29.14
C GLU A 146 3.85 22.86 -27.84
N LEU A 147 2.74 23.26 -27.21
CA LEU A 147 2.72 23.92 -25.91
C LEU A 147 2.99 22.95 -24.74
N HIS A 148 3.05 21.63 -24.97
CA HIS A 148 3.51 20.71 -23.95
C HIS A 148 5.02 20.79 -23.80
N HIS A 149 5.52 21.03 -22.59
CA HIS A 149 6.96 21.00 -22.25
C HIS A 149 7.68 19.65 -22.52
N ARG A 150 6.98 18.65 -23.06
CA ARG A 150 7.53 17.35 -23.51
C ARG A 150 7.11 17.00 -24.94
N ALA A 151 6.62 17.96 -25.71
CA ALA A 151 6.26 17.75 -27.11
C ALA A 151 7.53 17.48 -27.92
N ARG A 152 7.59 16.32 -28.57
CA ARG A 152 8.76 15.87 -29.34
C ARG A 152 8.50 15.84 -30.85
N TYR A 153 7.23 15.85 -31.26
CA TYR A 153 6.78 15.83 -32.65
C TYR A 153 5.63 16.82 -32.82
N SER A 154 5.56 17.45 -33.99
CA SER A 154 4.51 18.43 -34.28
C SER A 154 3.15 17.74 -34.34
N ASP A 155 2.18 18.48 -33.83
CA ASP A 155 0.77 18.13 -33.80
C ASP A 155 0.14 17.99 -35.19
N HIS A 156 0.79 18.55 -36.21
CA HIS A 156 0.38 18.53 -37.60
C HIS A 156 0.93 17.32 -38.37
N LEU A 157 1.80 16.51 -37.76
CA LEU A 157 2.21 15.23 -38.35
C LEU A 157 1.10 14.19 -38.16
N VAL A 158 0.17 14.17 -39.12
CA VAL A 158 -0.70 13.03 -39.35
C VAL A 158 0.09 12.06 -40.23
N GLU A 159 0.65 11.00 -39.63
CA GLU A 159 1.14 9.88 -40.42
C GLU A 159 -0.02 9.00 -40.90
N TRP A 160 0.17 8.46 -42.10
CA TRP A 160 -0.81 7.97 -43.06
C TRP A 160 -1.43 6.63 -42.65
#